data_AF-A0A1Q7JVE2-F1
#
_entry.id   AF-A0A1Q7JVE2-F1
#
_cell.length_a   1.000
_cell.length_b   1.000
_cell.length_c   1.000
_cell.angle_alpha   90.00
_cell.angle_beta   90.00
_cell.angle_gamma   90.00
#
_symmetry.space_group_name_H-M   'P 1'
#
loop_
_entity.id
_entity.type
_entity.pdbx_description
1 polymer ?
#
loop_
_entity_poly.entity_id
_entity_poly.type
_entity_poly.pdbx_seq_one_letter_code
_entity_poly.pdbx_strand_id
1 'polypeptide(L)'
;MVETVKFIAGGALGLVMHESGHLIFDAAFDAKPRISRVQFGPIPFFAISHRDDLSPRREFTISSAGFWVQEATNEWLLTRRPSLRDEHAWGVKGVLAFNVLNSVGYALVAFAKAGPAERDTRGMADSIRVDERVVGAIILTPAVLDAYRYFKRGSRWATWTSRAVKIGSVVLVAKPR
;
A
#
# COMPACT_ATOMS: atom_id res chain seq x y z
N MET A 1 -20.74 -18.34 -7.69
CA MET A 1 -21.12 -17.49 -6.53
C MET A 1 -20.15 -17.61 -5.36
N VAL A 2 -19.85 -18.81 -4.84
CA VAL A 2 -18.94 -19.01 -3.70
C VAL A 2 -17.51 -18.47 -3.96
N GLU A 3 -16.99 -18.65 -5.17
CA GLU A 3 -15.65 -18.15 -5.55
C GLU A 3 -15.56 -16.62 -5.57
N THR A 4 -16.58 -15.96 -6.12
CA THR A 4 -16.71 -14.50 -6.14
C THR A 4 -16.76 -13.96 -4.71
N VAL A 5 -17.55 -14.58 -3.82
CA VAL A 5 -17.61 -14.20 -2.40
C VAL A 5 -16.24 -14.35 -1.74
N LYS A 6 -15.55 -15.46 -1.98
CA LYS A 6 -14.18 -15.67 -1.46
C LYS A 6 -13.22 -14.59 -1.96
N PHE A 7 -13.26 -14.27 -3.25
CA PHE A 7 -12.41 -13.23 -3.84
C PHE A 7 -12.67 -11.86 -3.22
N ILE A 8 -13.94 -11.45 -3.10
CA ILE A 8 -14.33 -10.18 -2.48
C ILE A 8 -13.91 -10.15 -0.99
N ALA A 9 -14.16 -11.22 -0.25
CA ALA A 9 -13.74 -11.34 1.15
C ALA A 9 -12.22 -11.24 1.29
N GLY A 10 -11.47 -11.80 0.34
CA GLY A 10 -10.03 -11.63 0.23
C GLY A 10 -9.61 -10.18 0.03
N GLY A 11 -10.29 -9.45 -0.86
CA GLY A 11 -10.05 -8.02 -1.05
C GLY A 11 -10.35 -7.20 0.19
N ALA A 12 -11.46 -7.48 0.88
CA ALA A 12 -11.80 -6.85 2.15
C ALA A 12 -10.77 -7.14 3.24
N LEU A 13 -10.23 -8.36 3.30
CA LEU A 13 -9.12 -8.68 4.21
C LEU A 13 -7.86 -7.88 3.85
N GLY A 14 -7.56 -7.72 2.56
CA GLY A 14 -6.48 -6.84 2.08
C GLY A 14 -6.61 -5.42 2.61
N LEU A 15 -7.81 -4.83 2.52
CA LEU A 15 -8.12 -3.52 3.06
C LEU A 15 -7.88 -3.46 4.57
N VAL A 16 -8.43 -4.40 5.34
CA VAL A 16 -8.23 -4.44 6.80
C VAL A 16 -6.74 -4.52 7.16
N MET A 17 -5.96 -5.32 6.42
CA MET A 17 -4.51 -5.40 6.65
C MET A 17 -3.81 -4.09 6.33
N HIS A 18 -4.17 -3.40 5.24
CA HIS A 18 -3.63 -2.07 4.92
C HIS A 18 -3.88 -1.08 6.06
N GLU A 19 -5.13 -0.91 6.47
CA GLU A 19 -5.52 0.01 7.55
C GLU A 19 -4.85 -0.36 8.89
N SER A 20 -4.67 -1.66 9.16
CA SER A 20 -3.97 -2.11 10.37
C SER A 20 -2.51 -1.65 10.42
N GLY A 21 -1.86 -1.48 9.26
CA GLY A 21 -0.51 -0.93 9.18
C GLY A 21 -0.45 0.48 9.76
N HIS A 22 -1.36 1.35 9.35
CA HIS A 22 -1.48 2.71 9.88
C HIS A 22 -1.73 2.69 11.40
N LEU A 23 -2.72 1.93 11.84
CA LEU A 23 -3.10 1.84 13.26
C LEU A 23 -1.97 1.39 14.18
N ILE A 24 -1.12 0.46 13.73
CA ILE A 24 0.04 0.00 14.50
C ILE A 24 1.00 1.17 14.77
N PHE A 25 1.33 1.96 13.76
CA PHE A 25 2.25 3.08 13.91
C PHE A 25 1.60 4.29 14.59
N ASP A 26 0.30 4.51 14.38
CA ASP A 26 -0.45 5.51 15.12
C ASP A 26 -0.40 5.23 16.63
N ALA A 27 -0.62 3.97 17.03
CA ALA A 27 -0.51 3.56 18.43
C ALA A 27 0.93 3.67 18.93
N ALA A 28 1.92 3.20 18.16
CA ALA A 28 3.33 3.23 18.55
C ALA A 28 3.89 4.65 18.71
N PHE A 29 3.34 5.64 18.00
CA PHE A 29 3.78 7.03 18.06
C PHE A 29 2.88 7.94 18.90
N ASP A 30 1.87 7.39 19.58
CA ASP A 30 0.82 8.17 20.29
C ASP A 30 0.22 9.27 19.38
N ALA A 31 -0.07 8.87 18.14
CA ALA A 31 -0.57 9.75 17.09
C ALA A 31 -2.06 10.08 17.25
N LYS A 32 -2.76 9.40 18.17
CA LYS A 32 -4.19 9.56 18.49
C LYS A 32 -5.06 9.42 17.23
N PRO A 33 -5.16 8.20 16.67
CA PRO A 33 -5.86 7.97 15.42
C PRO A 33 -7.35 8.33 15.56
N ARG A 34 -7.87 8.98 14.53
CA ARG A 34 -9.27 9.36 14.37
C ARG A 34 -9.74 8.90 13.01
N ILE A 35 -10.90 8.27 12.99
CA ILE A 35 -11.59 7.96 11.74
C ILE A 35 -12.23 9.25 11.26
N SER A 36 -11.71 9.78 10.17
CA SER A 36 -12.26 10.94 9.50
C SER A 36 -12.99 10.50 8.25
N ARG A 37 -14.25 10.92 8.11
CA ARG A 37 -15.01 10.69 6.87
C ARG A 37 -14.46 11.62 5.81
N VAL A 38 -14.01 11.05 4.70
CA VAL A 38 -13.51 11.79 3.55
C VAL A 38 -14.45 11.54 2.37
N GLN A 39 -14.89 12.59 1.70
CA GLN A 39 -15.63 12.45 0.45
C GLN A 39 -14.65 12.41 -0.72
N PHE A 40 -14.60 11.28 -1.42
CA PHE A 40 -13.90 11.17 -2.69
C PHE A 40 -14.94 11.01 -3.80
N GLY A 41 -15.46 12.13 -4.30
CA GLY A 41 -16.58 12.14 -5.24
C GLY A 41 -17.84 11.49 -4.62
N PRO A 42 -18.60 10.66 -5.38
CA PRO A 42 -19.83 10.05 -4.87
C PRO A 42 -19.60 8.87 -3.90
N ILE A 43 -18.35 8.47 -3.68
CA ILE A 43 -18.01 7.29 -2.87
C ILE A 43 -17.59 7.76 -1.47
N PRO A 44 -18.28 7.34 -0.39
CA PRO A 44 -17.83 7.61 0.96
C PRO A 44 -16.52 6.85 1.22
N PHE A 45 -15.48 7.59 1.61
CA PHE A 45 -14.20 7.04 2.03
C PHE A 45 -13.97 7.36 3.51
N PHE A 46 -13.16 6.57 4.19
CA PHE A 46 -12.74 6.82 5.56
C PHE A 46 -11.23 6.90 5.54
N ALA A 47 -10.67 7.99 6.06
CA ALA A 47 -9.25 8.10 6.29
C ALA A 47 -8.97 7.91 7.77
N ILE A 48 -7.93 7.15 8.09
CA ILE A 48 -7.33 7.19 9.41
C ILE A 48 -6.46 8.44 9.42
N SER A 49 -6.85 9.39 10.28
CA SER A 49 -6.17 10.66 10.48
C SER A 49 -5.56 10.70 11.87
N HIS A 50 -4.46 11.40 12.03
CA HIS A 50 -3.76 11.53 13.31
C HIS A 50 -3.45 12.99 13.61
N ARG A 51 -2.88 13.26 14.79
CA ARG A 51 -2.43 14.62 15.18
C ARG A 51 -1.46 15.20 14.16
N ASP A 52 -1.55 16.50 13.92
CA ASP A 52 -0.85 17.23 12.85
C ASP A 52 0.57 17.71 13.23
N ASP A 53 0.98 17.56 14.48
CA ASP A 53 2.28 17.98 15.01
C ASP A 53 3.31 16.84 15.07
N LEU A 54 3.17 15.83 14.20
CA LEU A 54 4.15 14.75 14.09
C LEU A 54 5.46 15.23 13.45
N SER A 55 6.55 14.60 13.90
CA SER A 55 7.82 14.63 13.18
C SER A 55 7.61 13.99 11.79
N PRO A 56 8.24 14.45 10.70
CA PRO A 56 8.00 13.91 9.37
C PRO A 56 8.49 12.49 9.23
N ARG A 57 9.46 12.07 10.06
CA ARG A 57 9.83 10.66 10.08
C ARG A 57 8.67 9.80 10.55
N ARG A 58 7.92 10.27 11.55
CA ARG A 58 6.73 9.58 12.06
C ARG A 58 5.59 9.66 11.06
N GLU A 59 5.34 10.85 10.51
CA GLU A 59 4.35 11.06 9.44
C GLU A 59 4.62 10.14 8.26
N PHE A 60 5.83 10.18 7.68
CA PHE A 60 6.23 9.31 6.59
C PHE A 60 6.03 7.83 6.92
N THR A 61 6.37 7.42 8.14
CA THR A 61 6.21 6.03 8.59
C THR A 61 4.74 5.63 8.63
N ILE A 62 3.88 6.46 9.23
CA ILE A 62 2.43 6.19 9.29
C ILE A 62 1.87 6.17 7.88
N SER A 63 2.08 7.21 7.06
CA SER A 63 1.57 7.26 5.68
C SER A 63 2.08 6.12 4.80
N SER A 64 3.29 5.60 5.05
CA SER A 64 3.83 4.46 4.27
C SER A 64 3.30 3.10 4.73
N ALA A 65 2.78 3.00 5.95
CA ALA A 65 2.58 1.73 6.64
C ALA A 65 1.62 0.78 5.90
N GLY A 66 0.50 1.29 5.40
CA GLY A 66 -0.45 0.49 4.63
C GLY A 66 0.19 -0.10 3.36
N PHE A 67 1.01 0.68 2.65
CA PHE A 67 1.75 0.18 1.47
C PHE A 67 2.78 -0.89 1.85
N TRP A 68 3.52 -0.72 2.95
CA TRP A 68 4.48 -1.74 3.38
C TRP A 68 3.81 -3.05 3.79
N VAL A 69 2.64 -2.99 4.43
CA VAL A 69 1.86 -4.21 4.73
C VAL A 69 1.45 -4.90 3.44
N GLN A 70 0.90 -4.16 2.46
CA GLN A 70 0.55 -4.72 1.15
C GLN A 70 1.75 -5.38 0.45
N GLU A 71 2.89 -4.69 0.44
CA GLU A 71 4.13 -5.14 -0.20
C GLU A 71 4.72 -6.38 0.47
N ALA A 72 4.71 -6.43 1.81
CA ALA A 72 5.16 -7.56 2.60
C ALA A 72 4.23 -8.77 2.42
N THR A 73 2.91 -8.56 2.45
CA THR A 73 1.91 -9.61 2.19
C THR A 73 2.08 -10.18 0.78
N ASN A 74 2.22 -9.33 -0.24
CA ASN A 74 2.46 -9.78 -1.61
C ASN A 74 3.78 -10.54 -1.74
N GLU A 75 4.85 -10.06 -1.10
CA GLU A 75 6.14 -10.74 -1.12
C GLU A 75 6.06 -12.14 -0.51
N TRP A 76 5.38 -12.26 0.63
CA TRP A 76 5.13 -13.54 1.28
C TRP A 76 4.31 -14.48 0.40
N LEU A 77 3.19 -13.99 -0.17
CA LEU A 77 2.31 -14.76 -1.04
C LEU A 77 3.04 -15.28 -2.28
N LEU A 78 3.73 -14.40 -3.01
CA LEU A 78 4.39 -14.75 -4.26
C LEU A 78 5.66 -15.59 -4.05
N THR A 79 6.26 -15.54 -2.85
CA THR A 79 7.38 -16.42 -2.48
C THR A 79 6.89 -17.80 -2.05
N ARG A 80 5.84 -17.88 -1.22
CA ARG A 80 5.33 -19.16 -0.69
C ARG A 80 4.44 -19.90 -1.67
N ARG A 81 3.79 -19.20 -2.59
CA ARG A 81 2.84 -19.75 -3.56
C ARG A 81 3.21 -19.29 -4.98
N PRO A 82 4.35 -19.73 -5.52
CA PRO A 82 4.79 -19.29 -6.85
C PRO A 82 3.81 -19.68 -7.96
N SER A 83 2.98 -20.71 -7.73
CA SER A 83 1.91 -21.17 -8.62
C SER A 83 0.54 -20.53 -8.36
N LEU A 84 0.43 -19.50 -7.50
CA LEU A 84 -0.86 -18.96 -7.01
C LEU A 84 -1.89 -18.71 -8.11
N ARG A 85 -1.45 -18.28 -9.30
CA ARG A 85 -2.33 -18.04 -10.44
C ARG A 85 -3.13 -19.28 -10.87
N ASP A 86 -2.55 -20.48 -10.83
CA ASP A 86 -3.25 -21.72 -11.22
C ASP A 86 -3.95 -22.39 -10.03
N GLU A 87 -3.67 -21.93 -8.81
CA GLU A 87 -4.27 -22.50 -7.61
C GLU A 87 -5.74 -22.06 -7.45
N HIS A 88 -6.57 -22.95 -6.93
CA HIS A 88 -7.97 -22.66 -6.62
C HIS A 88 -8.11 -21.89 -5.27
N ALA A 89 -7.44 -20.74 -5.19
CA ALA A 89 -7.24 -19.97 -3.96
C ALA A 89 -7.83 -18.56 -4.06
N TRP A 90 -9.12 -18.47 -4.41
CA TRP A 90 -9.79 -17.21 -4.74
C TRP A 90 -9.69 -16.11 -3.67
N GLY A 91 -9.75 -16.46 -2.38
CA GLY A 91 -9.56 -15.47 -1.30
C GLY A 91 -8.16 -14.86 -1.29
N VAL A 92 -7.13 -15.68 -1.49
CA VAL A 92 -5.75 -15.19 -1.55
C VAL A 92 -5.49 -14.38 -2.82
N LYS A 93 -6.11 -14.76 -3.94
CA LYS A 93 -6.11 -13.94 -5.17
C LYS A 93 -6.78 -12.58 -4.93
N GLY A 94 -7.83 -12.54 -4.12
CA GLY A 94 -8.50 -11.31 -3.70
C GLY A 94 -7.59 -10.38 -2.91
N VAL A 95 -6.86 -10.91 -1.93
CA VAL A 95 -5.85 -10.14 -1.16
C VAL A 95 -4.80 -9.54 -2.08
N LEU A 96 -4.19 -10.37 -2.94
CA LEU A 96 -3.17 -9.92 -3.90
C LEU A 96 -3.73 -8.84 -4.84
N ALA A 97 -4.94 -9.06 -5.37
CA ALA A 97 -5.59 -8.13 -6.27
C ALA A 97 -5.87 -6.78 -5.59
N PHE A 98 -6.37 -6.79 -4.36
CA PHE A 98 -6.56 -5.55 -3.60
C PHE A 98 -5.24 -4.81 -3.43
N ASN A 99 -4.17 -5.47 -2.96
CA ASN A 99 -2.88 -4.84 -2.73
C ASN A 99 -2.32 -4.17 -3.99
N VAL A 100 -2.38 -4.88 -5.14
CA VAL A 100 -1.92 -4.34 -6.42
C VAL A 100 -2.79 -3.18 -6.88
N LEU A 101 -4.12 -3.36 -6.91
CA LEU A 101 -5.04 -2.35 -7.44
C LEU A 101 -5.10 -1.11 -6.56
N ASN A 102 -4.98 -1.26 -5.24
CA ASN A 102 -4.94 -0.14 -4.31
C ASN A 102 -3.68 0.71 -4.54
N SER A 103 -2.49 0.10 -4.61
CA SER A 103 -1.25 0.82 -4.95
C SER A 103 -1.32 1.50 -6.32
N VAL A 104 -1.92 0.87 -7.32
CA VAL A 104 -2.15 1.48 -8.64
C VAL A 104 -3.07 2.70 -8.51
N GLY A 105 -4.18 2.57 -7.77
CA GLY A 105 -5.12 3.66 -7.53
C GLY A 105 -4.45 4.87 -6.88
N TYR A 106 -3.73 4.65 -5.77
CA TYR A 106 -2.96 5.71 -5.10
C TYR A 106 -1.91 6.34 -6.01
N ALA A 107 -1.19 5.55 -6.81
CA ALA A 107 -0.20 6.09 -7.75
C ALA A 107 -0.83 6.98 -8.82
N LEU A 108 -1.98 6.59 -9.37
CA LEU A 108 -2.72 7.40 -10.35
C LEU A 108 -3.18 8.73 -9.74
N VAL A 109 -3.70 8.69 -8.51
CA VAL A 109 -4.10 9.87 -7.74
C VAL A 109 -2.91 10.78 -7.47
N ALA A 110 -1.76 10.23 -7.06
CA ALA A 110 -0.51 10.96 -6.86
C ALA A 110 0.02 11.59 -8.16
N PHE A 111 -0.07 10.89 -9.30
CA PHE A 111 0.34 11.43 -10.58
C PHE A 111 -0.52 12.61 -11.03
N ALA A 112 -1.84 12.47 -10.85
CA ALA A 112 -2.81 13.52 -11.10
C ALA A 112 -2.75 14.65 -10.07
N LYS A 113 -2.11 14.43 -8.91
CA LYS A 113 -2.18 15.29 -7.71
C LYS A 113 -3.63 15.62 -7.34
N ALA A 114 -4.52 14.67 -7.58
CA ALA A 114 -5.94 14.79 -7.33
C ALA A 114 -6.30 14.17 -5.97
N GLY A 115 -7.54 14.35 -5.51
CA GLY A 115 -8.04 13.69 -4.31
C GLY A 115 -7.75 14.40 -2.98
N PRO A 116 -8.11 13.74 -1.87
CA PRO A 116 -8.19 14.38 -0.56
C PRO A 116 -6.80 14.74 -0.05
N ALA A 117 -6.72 15.77 0.80
CA ALA A 117 -5.45 16.23 1.35
C ALA A 117 -4.80 15.19 2.27
N GLU A 118 -5.62 14.33 2.86
CA GLU A 118 -5.30 13.31 3.86
C GLU A 118 -4.74 12.02 3.24
N ARG A 119 -4.56 11.95 1.91
CA ARG A 119 -4.06 10.74 1.24
C ARG A 119 -2.61 10.44 1.63
N ASP A 120 -2.34 9.15 1.81
CA ASP A 120 -1.03 8.64 2.23
C ASP A 120 0.13 9.09 1.34
N THR A 121 -0.06 9.09 0.01
CA THR A 121 0.99 9.50 -0.94
C THR A 121 1.43 10.94 -0.74
N ARG A 122 0.51 11.81 -0.33
CA ARG A 122 0.82 13.20 0.00
C ARG A 122 1.54 13.31 1.33
N GLY A 123 1.06 12.63 2.37
CA GLY A 123 1.74 12.58 3.68
C GLY A 123 3.19 12.09 3.57
N MET A 124 3.43 11.07 2.75
CA MET A 124 4.77 10.62 2.38
C MET A 124 5.57 11.73 1.69
N ALA A 125 5.02 12.33 0.63
CA ALA A 125 5.73 13.31 -0.20
C ALA A 125 6.13 14.56 0.57
N ASP A 126 5.20 15.11 1.35
CA ASP A 126 5.40 16.29 2.19
C ASP A 126 6.44 16.00 3.28
N SER A 127 6.44 14.80 3.84
CA SER A 127 7.38 14.40 4.89
C SER A 127 8.83 14.34 4.43
N ILE A 128 9.08 13.87 3.20
CA ILE A 128 10.43 13.75 2.63
C ILE A 128 10.76 14.86 1.62
N ARG A 129 9.90 15.88 1.47
CA ARG A 129 10.08 17.05 0.58
C ARG A 129 10.38 16.65 -0.87
N VAL A 130 9.55 15.79 -1.42
CA VAL A 130 9.62 15.41 -2.84
C VAL A 130 8.29 15.68 -3.53
N ASP A 131 8.29 15.72 -4.86
CA ASP A 131 7.05 15.74 -5.61
C ASP A 131 6.27 14.45 -5.35
N GLU A 132 4.97 14.56 -5.08
CA GLU A 132 4.09 13.41 -4.85
C GLU A 132 4.14 12.35 -5.97
N ARG A 133 4.42 12.78 -7.21
CA ARG A 133 4.62 11.87 -8.35
C ARG A 133 5.76 10.89 -8.12
N VAL A 134 6.81 11.31 -7.39
CA VAL A 134 7.92 10.42 -7.03
C VAL A 134 7.43 9.32 -6.09
N VAL A 135 6.61 9.68 -5.09
CA VAL A 135 5.97 8.70 -4.19
C VAL A 135 5.06 7.77 -4.98
N GLY A 136 4.25 8.30 -5.90
CA GLY A 136 3.41 7.51 -6.81
C GLY A 136 4.22 6.47 -7.58
N ALA A 137 5.39 6.85 -8.11
CA ALA A 137 6.30 5.91 -8.78
C ALA A 137 6.88 4.86 -7.81
N ILE A 138 7.24 5.25 -6.59
CA ILE A 138 7.78 4.35 -5.56
C ILE A 138 6.77 3.24 -5.23
N ILE A 139 5.49 3.56 -5.04
CA ILE A 139 4.46 2.56 -4.68
C ILE A 139 3.94 1.79 -5.91
N LEU A 140 3.94 2.39 -7.10
CA LEU A 140 3.50 1.74 -8.32
C LEU A 140 4.47 0.64 -8.76
N THR A 141 5.77 0.92 -8.67
CA THR A 141 6.82 0.02 -9.15
C THR A 141 6.73 -1.39 -8.56
N PRO A 142 6.69 -1.60 -7.21
CA PRO A 142 6.57 -2.93 -6.65
C PRO A 142 5.21 -3.57 -6.97
N ALA A 143 4.13 -2.80 -7.08
CA ALA A 143 2.81 -3.31 -7.48
C ALA A 143 2.82 -3.89 -8.91
N VAL A 144 3.43 -3.18 -9.87
CA VAL A 144 3.59 -3.66 -11.25
C VAL A 144 4.49 -4.89 -11.29
N LEU A 145 5.59 -4.89 -10.54
CA LEU A 145 6.50 -6.04 -10.48
C LEU A 145 5.84 -7.27 -9.84
N ASP A 146 5.02 -7.09 -8.80
CA ASP A 146 4.30 -8.18 -8.15
C ASP A 146 3.17 -8.72 -9.04
N ALA A 147 2.45 -7.85 -9.76
CA ALA A 147 1.52 -8.26 -10.80
C ALA A 147 2.24 -9.04 -11.92
N TYR A 148 3.40 -8.56 -12.36
CA TYR A 148 4.23 -9.26 -13.33
C TYR A 148 4.65 -10.64 -12.81
N ARG A 149 5.10 -10.76 -11.56
CA ARG A 149 5.48 -12.04 -10.93
C ARG A 149 4.30 -13.02 -10.82
N TYR A 150 3.09 -12.52 -10.63
CA TYR A 150 1.87 -13.34 -10.64
C TYR A 150 1.63 -14.02 -12.00
N PHE A 151 1.92 -13.33 -13.12
CA PHE A 151 1.77 -13.88 -14.47
C PHE A 151 3.02 -14.62 -14.97
N LYS A 152 4.22 -14.10 -14.69
CA LYS A 152 5.53 -14.62 -15.11
C LYS A 152 6.30 -15.15 -13.90
N ARG A 153 5.93 -16.37 -13.52
CA ARG A 153 6.53 -17.12 -12.42
C ARG A 153 8.02 -17.34 -12.61
N GLY A 154 8.76 -17.41 -11.51
CA GLY A 154 10.19 -17.71 -11.52
C GLY A 154 11.08 -16.58 -12.06
N SER A 155 10.52 -15.42 -12.40
CA SER A 155 11.31 -14.26 -12.83
C SER A 155 12.17 -13.74 -11.67
N ARG A 156 13.46 -14.10 -11.70
CA ARG A 156 14.44 -13.71 -10.68
C ARG A 156 14.68 -12.21 -10.69
N TRP A 157 14.78 -11.59 -11.86
CA TRP A 157 14.98 -10.15 -11.97
C TRP A 157 13.81 -9.40 -11.35
N ALA A 158 12.56 -9.76 -11.68
CA ALA A 158 11.39 -9.08 -11.15
C ALA A 158 11.27 -9.25 -9.63
N THR A 159 11.61 -10.43 -9.11
CA THR A 159 11.67 -10.70 -7.66
C THR A 159 12.68 -9.79 -6.97
N TRP A 160 13.91 -9.71 -7.47
CA TRP A 160 14.95 -8.90 -6.84
C TRP A 160 14.72 -7.41 -6.99
N THR A 161 14.25 -6.96 -8.16
CA THR A 161 13.85 -5.55 -8.36
C THR A 161 12.70 -5.17 -7.42
N SER A 162 11.67 -6.02 -7.29
CA SER A 162 10.53 -5.76 -6.38
C SER A 162 11.02 -5.60 -4.94
N ARG A 163 11.85 -6.53 -4.46
CA ARG A 163 12.44 -6.46 -3.11
C ARG A 163 13.30 -5.23 -2.90
N ALA A 164 14.15 -4.88 -3.87
CA ALA A 164 15.01 -3.71 -3.78
C ALA A 164 14.20 -2.42 -3.63
N VAL A 165 13.11 -2.27 -4.40
CA VAL A 165 12.24 -1.10 -4.34
C VAL A 165 11.50 -1.03 -3.00
N LYS A 166 10.96 -2.15 -2.51
CA LYS A 166 10.30 -2.25 -1.19
C LYS A 166 11.25 -1.88 -0.04
N ILE A 167 12.47 -2.43 -0.05
CA ILE A 167 13.48 -2.09 0.95
C ILE A 167 13.87 -0.62 0.83
N GLY A 168 14.06 -0.13 -0.40
CA GLY A 168 14.34 1.27 -0.68
C GLY A 168 13.28 2.20 -0.12
N SER A 169 11.98 1.86 -0.26
CA SER A 169 10.87 2.65 0.27
C SER A 169 10.92 2.75 1.80
N VAL A 170 11.24 1.67 2.50
CA VAL A 170 11.43 1.66 3.97
C VAL A 170 12.63 2.51 4.39
N VAL A 171 13.74 2.44 3.66
CA VAL A 171 14.96 3.22 3.97
C VAL A 171 14.73 4.73 3.87
N LEU A 172 13.73 5.19 3.11
CA LEU A 172 13.38 6.62 3.03
C LEU A 172 12.95 7.23 4.36
N VAL A 173 12.56 6.43 5.36
CA VAL A 173 12.33 6.89 6.75
C VAL A 173 13.56 7.61 7.31
N ALA A 174 14.76 7.17 6.92
CA ALA A 174 16.02 7.73 7.40
C ALA A 174 16.41 9.03 6.67
N LYS A 175 15.72 9.41 5.59
CA LYS A 175 16.07 10.60 4.80
C LYS A 175 16.10 11.84 5.69
N PRO A 176 17.21 12.60 5.71
CA PRO A 176 17.26 13.87 6.43
C PRO A 176 16.31 14.90 5.79
N ARG A 177 15.77 15.78 6.64
CA ARG A 177 14.91 16.90 6.24
C ARG A 177 15.67 17.97 5.47
#